data_AF-A0A1J6J3K3-F1
#
_entry.id   AF-A0A1J6J3K3-F1
#
_cell.length_a   1.000
_cell.length_b   1.000
_cell.length_c   1.000
_cell.angle_alpha   90.00
_cell.angle_beta   90.00
_cell.angle_gamma   90.00
#
_symmetry.space_group_name_H-M   'P 1'
#
loop_
_entity.id
_entity.type
_entity.pdbx_description
1 polymer ?
#
loop_
_entity_poly.entity_id
_entity_poly.type
_entity_poly.pdbx_seq_one_letter_code
_entity_poly.pdbx_strand_id
1 'polypeptide(L)'
;MSTRMIKGHRSARLAKIENQNNRQVTFSKCRNCVFKKANELSVMTDAEVGIIVCPQGSKPYSFGHADVHETINKYVGEERPSSPSSATIDDKYVQKFRKVNSRELKTRLNSLQDQLDFELNLKSKLKKMNKNVESQQEWFKGPIKNMNYTEASMLKEGLENLLLKVKNYGTERCYGYENGKWK
;
A
#
# COMPACT_ATOMS: atom_id res chain seq x y z
N MET A 1 -7.46 51.78 21.99
CA MET A 1 -6.94 50.61 21.23
C MET A 1 -5.64 50.18 21.87
N SER A 2 -5.54 48.95 22.39
CA SER A 2 -4.35 48.49 23.13
C SER A 2 -3.26 47.99 22.17
N THR A 3 -2.15 48.71 22.10
CA THR A 3 -1.00 48.38 21.25
C THR A 3 -0.29 47.15 21.82
N ARG A 4 -0.40 45.99 21.16
CA ARG A 4 0.40 44.81 21.53
C ARG A 4 1.87 45.08 21.22
N MET A 5 2.67 45.32 22.25
CA MET A 5 4.13 45.39 22.09
C MET A 5 4.69 44.00 21.78
N ILE A 6 5.32 43.85 20.61
CA ILE A 6 6.01 42.61 20.24
C ILE A 6 7.33 42.57 21.02
N LYS A 7 7.44 41.64 21.97
CA LYS A 7 8.72 41.37 22.64
C LYS A 7 9.72 40.81 21.61
N GLY A 8 10.87 41.48 21.48
CA GLY A 8 11.94 41.10 20.55
C GLY A 8 12.67 39.79 20.92
N HIS A 9 13.73 39.49 20.19
CA HIS A 9 14.57 38.31 20.44
C HIS A 9 15.15 38.35 21.86
N ARG A 10 15.07 37.22 22.58
CA ARG A 10 15.67 37.05 23.90
C ARG A 10 16.62 35.86 23.85
N SER A 11 17.79 36.03 24.45
CA SER A 11 18.73 34.93 24.62
C SER A 11 18.09 33.80 25.42
N ALA A 12 18.29 32.57 24.96
CA ALA A 12 17.77 31.37 25.60
C ALA A 12 18.93 30.48 26.08
N ARG A 13 18.70 29.73 27.14
CA ARG A 13 19.68 28.73 27.62
C ARG A 13 19.72 27.54 26.66
N LEU A 14 20.91 26.97 26.45
CA LEU A 14 21.12 25.73 25.70
C LEU A 14 20.73 24.51 26.55
N ALA A 15 19.44 24.37 26.84
CA ALA A 15 18.86 23.26 27.57
C ALA A 15 17.51 22.87 26.92
N LYS A 16 16.95 21.73 27.33
CA LYS A 16 15.63 21.30 26.85
C LYS A 16 14.58 22.36 27.22
N ILE A 17 13.78 22.77 26.23
CA ILE A 17 12.65 23.68 26.47
C ILE A 17 11.51 22.84 27.09
N GLU A 18 11.16 23.11 28.34
CA GLU A 18 10.12 22.35 29.06
C GLU A 18 8.72 22.58 28.48
N ASN A 19 8.37 23.83 28.21
CA ASN A 19 7.08 24.18 27.64
C ASN A 19 6.94 23.61 26.21
N GLN A 20 5.94 22.74 26.02
CA GLN A 20 5.75 22.01 24.77
C GLN A 20 5.45 22.90 23.56
N ASN A 21 4.62 23.92 23.72
CA ASN A 21 4.27 24.84 22.64
C ASN A 21 5.50 25.65 22.21
N ASN A 22 6.25 26.18 23.18
CA ASN A 22 7.48 26.91 22.91
C ASN A 22 8.53 26.01 22.25
N ARG A 23 8.64 24.75 22.71
CA ARG A 23 9.53 23.75 22.11
C ARG A 23 9.16 23.46 20.66
N GLN A 24 7.89 23.28 20.34
CA GLN A 24 7.43 23.02 18.97
C GLN A 24 7.63 24.22 18.04
N VAL A 25 7.32 25.44 18.50
CA VAL A 25 7.55 26.67 17.72
C VAL A 25 9.05 26.88 17.48
N THR A 26 9.87 26.70 18.51
CA THR A 26 11.32 26.84 18.42
C THR A 26 11.91 25.78 17.49
N PHE A 27 11.47 24.53 17.61
CA PHE A 27 11.86 23.45 16.71
C PHE A 27 11.60 23.81 15.25
N SER A 28 10.38 24.25 14.91
CA SER A 28 10.02 24.62 13.54
C SER A 28 10.87 25.78 13.02
N LYS A 29 11.10 26.82 13.84
CA LYS A 29 11.95 27.96 13.48
C LYS A 29 13.41 27.53 13.27
N CYS A 30 14.00 26.83 14.23
CA CYS A 30 15.38 26.37 14.18
C CYS A 30 15.60 25.43 12.99
N ARG A 31 14.72 24.44 12.78
CA ARG A 31 14.79 23.52 11.64
C ARG A 31 14.80 24.28 10.32
N ASN A 32 13.86 25.21 10.13
CA ASN A 32 13.77 25.99 8.91
C ASN A 32 14.99 26.90 8.72
N CYS A 33 15.49 27.54 9.79
CA CYS A 33 16.71 28.34 9.73
C CYS A 33 17.94 27.51 9.35
N VAL A 34 18.09 26.32 9.94
CA VAL A 34 19.19 25.39 9.64
C VAL A 34 19.10 24.92 8.19
N PHE A 35 17.93 24.53 7.70
CA PHE A 35 17.75 24.10 6.31
C PHE A 35 18.07 25.22 5.33
N LYS A 36 17.64 26.45 5.63
CA LYS A 36 17.97 27.61 4.80
C LYS A 36 19.48 27.84 4.74
N LYS A 37 20.17 27.76 5.89
CA LYS A 37 21.62 27.93 5.96
C LYS A 37 22.38 26.81 5.25
N ALA A 38 21.90 25.58 5.36
CA ALA A 38 22.45 24.44 4.63
C ALA A 38 22.31 24.61 3.12
N ASN A 39 21.16 25.11 2.65
CA ASN A 39 20.95 25.43 1.24
C ASN A 39 21.85 26.57 0.76
N GLU A 40 21.94 27.66 1.53
CA GLU A 40 22.86 28.77 1.23
C GLU A 40 24.31 28.27 1.10
N LEU A 41 24.77 27.49 2.09
CA LEU A 41 26.11 26.90 2.06
C LEU A 41 26.32 26.03 0.82
N SER A 42 25.38 25.12 0.58
CA SER A 42 25.47 24.16 -0.52
C SER A 42 25.53 24.84 -1.89
N VAL A 43 24.70 25.87 -2.12
CA VAL A 43 24.71 26.67 -3.35
C VAL A 43 25.97 27.53 -3.49
N MET A 44 26.52 28.02 -2.37
CA MET A 44 27.71 28.88 -2.41
C MET A 44 29.01 28.12 -2.68
N THR A 45 29.09 26.86 -2.26
CA THR A 45 30.33 26.08 -2.27
C THR A 45 30.25 24.80 -3.08
N ASP A 46 29.12 24.56 -3.76
CA ASP A 46 28.78 23.28 -4.42
C ASP A 46 28.98 22.06 -3.49
N ALA A 47 28.82 22.27 -2.18
CA ALA A 47 29.00 21.20 -1.20
C ALA A 47 27.75 20.33 -1.15
N GLU A 48 27.93 19.01 -1.13
CA GLU A 48 26.83 18.07 -0.90
C GLU A 48 26.48 18.04 0.59
N VAL A 49 25.25 18.45 0.92
CA VAL A 49 24.81 18.62 2.32
C VAL A 49 23.51 17.85 2.54
N GLY A 50 23.51 16.98 3.56
CA GLY A 50 22.32 16.25 4.02
C GLY A 50 22.06 16.48 5.51
N ILE A 51 20.82 16.81 5.87
CA ILE A 51 20.39 17.00 7.25
C ILE A 51 19.12 16.19 7.52
N ILE A 52 19.11 15.44 8.61
CA ILE A 52 17.93 14.69 9.09
C ILE A 52 17.66 15.10 10.53
N VAL A 53 16.42 15.52 10.82
CA VAL A 53 15.98 15.93 12.15
C VAL A 53 14.83 15.05 12.61
N CYS A 54 15.01 14.34 13.72
CA CYS A 54 14.05 13.40 14.28
C CYS A 54 13.40 13.96 15.56
N PRO A 55 12.25 14.65 15.46
CA PRO A 55 11.48 15.05 16.62
C PRO A 55 10.88 13.84 17.35
N GLN A 56 10.69 13.97 18.67
CA GLN A 56 10.04 12.93 19.47
C GLN A 56 8.60 12.72 19.00
N GLY A 57 8.25 11.49 18.63
CA GLY A 57 6.87 11.09 18.30
C GLY A 57 6.31 11.63 16.99
N SER A 58 7.15 12.12 16.06
CA SER A 58 6.68 12.52 14.72
C SER A 58 7.64 12.09 13.62
N LYS A 59 7.16 12.15 12.38
CA LYS A 59 7.95 11.79 11.20
C LYS A 59 9.21 12.67 11.10
N PRO A 60 10.35 12.12 10.63
CA PRO A 60 11.57 12.89 10.46
C PRO A 60 11.39 13.97 9.39
N TYR A 61 12.15 15.05 9.54
CA TYR A 61 12.30 16.08 8.52
C TYR A 61 13.69 15.97 7.91
N SER A 62 13.78 16.16 6.61
CA SER A 62 15.06 16.09 5.90
C SER A 62 15.26 17.26 4.95
N PHE A 63 16.54 17.56 4.72
CA PHE A 63 17.03 18.45 3.68
C PHE A 63 18.22 17.75 3.00
N GLY A 64 18.30 17.86 1.69
CA GLY A 64 19.41 17.35 0.89
C GLY A 64 19.58 18.22 -0.34
N HIS A 65 20.82 18.39 -0.78
CA HIS A 65 21.18 19.08 -2.02
C HIS A 65 22.14 18.19 -2.79
N ALA A 66 21.84 17.63 -3.97
CA ALA A 66 20.70 17.80 -4.88
C ALA A 66 19.42 17.01 -4.54
N ASP A 67 19.53 15.89 -3.82
CA ASP A 67 18.40 15.11 -3.29
C ASP A 67 18.84 14.40 -2.01
N VAL A 68 17.94 14.28 -1.02
CA VAL A 68 18.30 13.66 0.26
C VAL A 68 18.63 12.17 0.11
N HIS A 69 17.94 11.43 -0.77
CA HIS A 69 18.21 10.01 -0.95
C HIS A 69 19.55 9.81 -1.64
N GLU A 70 19.89 10.66 -2.61
CA GLU A 70 21.20 10.63 -3.26
C GLU A 70 22.33 10.86 -2.25
N THR A 71 22.23 11.90 -1.42
CA THR A 71 23.24 12.19 -0.39
C THR A 71 23.35 11.06 0.65
N ILE A 72 22.23 10.45 1.04
CA ILE A 72 22.23 9.28 1.93
C ILE A 72 22.90 8.08 1.25
N ASN A 73 22.60 7.83 -0.03
CA ASN A 73 23.13 6.69 -0.76
C ASN A 73 24.64 6.79 -0.94
N LYS A 74 25.18 7.99 -1.22
CA LYS A 74 26.64 8.21 -1.26
C LYS A 74 27.27 7.99 0.11
N TYR A 75 26.68 8.54 1.17
CA TYR A 75 27.17 8.34 2.54
C TYR A 75 27.13 6.88 3.01
N VAL A 76 26.14 6.10 2.57
CA VAL A 76 25.97 4.69 2.94
C VAL A 76 26.75 3.75 2.02
N GLY A 77 26.87 4.09 0.74
CA GLY A 77 27.58 3.34 -0.29
C GLY A 77 29.09 3.52 -0.26
N GLU A 78 29.58 4.64 0.29
CA GLU A 78 30.96 4.74 0.75
C GLU A 78 31.12 3.83 1.98
N GLU A 79 31.64 2.62 1.76
CA GLU A 79 32.32 1.90 2.82
C GLU A 79 33.44 2.81 3.33
N ARG A 80 33.19 3.57 4.39
CA ARG A 80 34.27 4.23 5.12
C ARG A 80 35.28 3.13 5.44
N PRO A 81 36.55 3.21 4.95
CA PRO A 81 37.58 2.36 5.50
C PRO A 81 37.54 2.60 7.01
N SER A 82 37.45 1.51 7.76
CA SER A 82 37.29 1.54 9.21
C SER A 82 38.48 2.28 9.81
N SER A 83 38.33 3.59 10.02
CA SER A 83 39.32 4.39 10.71
C SER A 83 39.31 3.92 12.18
N PRO A 84 40.45 3.44 12.72
CA PRO A 84 40.50 2.88 14.08
C PRO A 84 40.19 3.88 15.20
N SER A 85 40.00 5.17 14.89
CA SER A 85 39.98 6.26 15.86
C SER A 85 38.60 6.79 16.24
N SER A 86 37.48 6.27 15.72
CA SER A 86 36.14 6.81 16.00
C SER A 86 35.09 5.78 16.41
N ALA A 87 35.45 4.79 17.23
CA ALA A 87 34.49 3.95 17.92
C ALA A 87 33.83 4.72 19.09
N THR A 88 33.12 5.80 18.80
CA THR A 88 32.26 6.46 19.79
C THR A 88 30.96 5.68 19.96
N ILE A 89 30.36 5.76 21.15
CA ILE A 89 29.11 5.08 21.55
C ILE A 89 27.96 5.32 20.55
N ASP A 90 28.02 6.43 19.81
CA ASP A 90 27.07 6.84 18.77
C ASP A 90 27.02 5.87 17.57
N ASP A 91 28.16 5.34 17.13
CA ASP A 91 28.24 4.47 15.94
C ASP A 91 27.52 3.13 16.17
N LYS A 92 27.66 2.56 17.37
CA LYS A 92 27.00 1.29 17.74
C LYS A 92 25.47 1.45 17.83
N TYR A 93 24.99 2.60 18.31
CA TYR A 93 23.55 2.88 18.39
C TYR A 93 22.96 3.10 17.00
N VAL A 94 23.63 3.88 16.16
CA VAL A 94 23.25 4.12 14.75
C VAL A 94 23.23 2.81 13.97
N GLN A 95 24.24 1.95 14.11
CA GLN A 95 24.25 0.63 13.47
C GLN A 95 23.12 -0.28 13.96
N LYS A 96 22.83 -0.31 15.27
CA LYS A 96 21.75 -1.12 15.83
C LYS A 96 20.39 -0.65 15.35
N PHE A 97 20.16 0.66 15.33
CA PHE A 97 18.92 1.26 14.84
C PHE A 97 18.70 0.98 13.35
N ARG A 98 19.75 1.12 12.53
CA ARG A 98 19.71 0.75 11.10
C ARG A 98 19.33 -0.71 10.89
N LYS A 99 19.91 -1.63 11.66
CA LYS A 99 19.62 -3.07 11.55
C LYS A 99 18.17 -3.41 11.95
N VAL A 100 17.66 -2.82 13.02
CA VAL A 100 16.27 -3.09 13.49
C VAL A 100 15.26 -2.58 12.46
N ASN A 101 15.41 -1.33 12.00
CA ASN A 101 14.47 -0.75 11.04
C ASN A 101 14.51 -1.49 9.68
N SER A 102 15.69 -1.93 9.24
CA SER A 102 15.83 -2.74 8.03
C SER A 102 15.15 -4.10 8.15
N ARG A 103 15.24 -4.76 9.32
CA ARG A 103 14.55 -6.03 9.56
C ARG A 103 13.03 -5.87 9.54
N GLU A 104 12.51 -4.88 10.25
CA GLU A 104 11.07 -4.61 10.28
C GLU A 104 10.53 -4.34 8.87
N LEU A 105 11.23 -3.51 8.09
CA LEU A 105 10.84 -3.19 6.73
C LEU A 105 10.87 -4.44 5.83
N LYS A 106 11.91 -5.28 5.95
CA LYS A 106 11.99 -6.56 5.22
C LYS A 106 10.84 -7.50 5.57
N THR A 107 10.50 -7.63 6.86
CA THR A 107 9.37 -8.46 7.29
C THR A 107 8.05 -7.98 6.69
N ARG A 108 7.80 -6.66 6.69
CA ARG A 108 6.59 -6.09 6.07
C ARG A 108 6.56 -6.34 4.57
N LEU A 109 7.69 -6.16 3.88
CA LEU A 109 7.78 -6.39 2.43
C LEU A 109 7.47 -7.84 2.09
N ASN A 110 8.07 -8.80 2.79
CA ASN A 110 7.82 -10.22 2.59
C ASN A 110 6.35 -10.55 2.84
N SER A 111 5.75 -10.03 3.92
CA SER A 111 4.32 -10.27 4.20
C SER A 111 3.39 -9.72 3.11
N LEU A 112 3.72 -8.56 2.53
CA LEU A 112 2.95 -8.00 1.41
C LEU A 112 3.13 -8.83 0.12
N GLN A 113 4.33 -9.35 -0.11
CA GLN A 113 4.61 -10.27 -1.21
C GLN A 113 3.77 -11.55 -1.10
N ASP A 114 3.76 -12.16 0.09
CA ASP A 114 2.97 -13.36 0.36
C ASP A 114 1.45 -13.12 0.15
N GLN A 115 0.96 -11.94 0.54
CA GLN A 115 -0.44 -11.54 0.29
C GLN A 115 -0.73 -11.41 -1.21
N LEU A 116 0.16 -10.79 -1.98
CA LEU A 116 0.00 -10.65 -3.42
C LEU A 116 -0.02 -12.02 -4.12
N ASP A 117 0.87 -12.92 -3.72
CA ASP A 117 0.96 -14.27 -4.29
C ASP A 117 -0.29 -15.11 -3.98
N PHE A 118 -0.86 -14.95 -2.77
CA PHE A 118 -2.13 -15.55 -2.39
C PHE A 118 -3.29 -15.05 -3.27
N GLU A 119 -3.42 -13.73 -3.44
CA GLU A 119 -4.46 -13.11 -4.28
C GLU A 119 -4.35 -13.55 -5.75
N LEU A 120 -3.13 -13.61 -6.29
CA LEU A 120 -2.88 -14.10 -7.66
C LEU A 120 -3.29 -15.57 -7.82
N ASN A 121 -2.99 -16.40 -6.82
CA ASN A 121 -3.41 -17.80 -6.81
C ASN A 121 -4.93 -17.92 -6.78
N LEU A 122 -5.62 -17.19 -5.89
CA LEU A 122 -7.08 -17.13 -5.85
C LEU A 122 -7.68 -16.71 -7.18
N LYS A 123 -7.16 -15.63 -7.78
CA LYS A 123 -7.60 -15.17 -9.11
C LYS A 123 -7.44 -16.26 -10.17
N SER A 124 -6.32 -16.98 -10.17
CA SER A 124 -6.09 -18.07 -11.11
C SER A 124 -7.08 -19.23 -10.91
N LYS A 125 -7.41 -19.55 -9.65
CA LYS A 125 -8.36 -20.60 -9.28
C LYS A 125 -9.79 -20.22 -9.67
N LEU A 126 -10.19 -18.97 -9.40
CA LEU A 126 -11.48 -18.42 -9.83
C LEU A 126 -11.61 -18.43 -11.34
N LYS A 127 -10.57 -18.05 -12.09
CA LYS A 127 -10.58 -18.09 -13.57
C LYS A 127 -10.79 -19.51 -14.10
N LYS A 128 -10.16 -20.52 -13.49
CA LYS A 128 -10.37 -21.94 -13.85
C LYS A 128 -11.80 -22.39 -13.55
N MET A 129 -12.32 -22.06 -12.36
CA MET A 129 -13.69 -22.39 -12.00
C MET A 129 -14.71 -21.71 -12.93
N ASN A 130 -14.52 -20.43 -13.24
CA ASN A 130 -15.40 -19.69 -14.15
C ASN A 130 -15.41 -20.31 -15.56
N LYS A 131 -14.23 -20.65 -16.09
CA LYS A 131 -14.13 -21.34 -17.40
C LYS A 131 -14.84 -22.70 -17.39
N ASN A 132 -14.77 -23.44 -16.28
CA ASN A 132 -15.48 -24.71 -16.13
C ASN A 132 -17.00 -24.51 -16.07
N VAL A 133 -17.47 -23.49 -15.33
CA VAL A 133 -18.90 -23.14 -15.25
C VAL A 133 -19.42 -22.69 -16.61
N GLU A 134 -18.70 -21.84 -17.33
CA GLU A 134 -19.04 -21.44 -18.70
C GLU A 134 -19.12 -22.66 -19.63
N SER A 135 -18.12 -23.55 -19.59
CA SER A 135 -18.15 -24.79 -20.38
C SER A 135 -19.37 -25.67 -20.02
N GLN A 136 -19.76 -25.70 -18.74
CA GLN A 136 -20.97 -26.41 -18.27
C GLN A 136 -22.30 -25.67 -18.55
N GLN A 137 -22.28 -24.38 -18.90
CA GLN A 137 -23.48 -23.66 -19.33
C GLN A 137 -23.62 -23.58 -20.86
N GLU A 138 -22.60 -24.00 -21.61
CA GLU A 138 -22.62 -23.91 -23.07
C GLU A 138 -22.69 -25.26 -23.79
N TRP A 139 -22.50 -26.38 -23.10
CA TRP A 139 -22.55 -27.71 -23.73
C TRP A 139 -23.88 -27.99 -24.44
N PHE A 140 -25.00 -27.41 -23.98
CA PHE A 140 -26.30 -27.55 -24.63
C PHE A 140 -26.56 -26.58 -25.80
N LYS A 141 -25.66 -25.61 -26.05
CA LYS A 141 -25.78 -24.64 -27.15
C LYS A 141 -25.29 -25.19 -28.51
N GLY A 142 -24.59 -26.32 -28.51
CA GLY A 142 -24.07 -26.96 -29.72
C GLY A 142 -25.13 -27.70 -30.55
N PRO A 143 -24.82 -28.12 -31.79
CA PRO A 143 -25.76 -28.89 -32.62
C PRO A 143 -26.11 -30.24 -31.95
N ILE A 144 -27.41 -30.53 -31.81
CA ILE A 144 -27.94 -31.75 -31.14
C ILE A 144 -27.36 -33.04 -31.74
N LYS A 145 -27.08 -33.05 -33.05
CA LYS A 145 -26.52 -34.22 -33.75
C LYS A 145 -25.15 -34.66 -33.23
N ASN A 146 -24.43 -33.78 -32.55
CA ASN A 146 -23.07 -34.02 -32.07
C ASN A 146 -23.02 -34.34 -30.57
N MET A 147 -24.17 -34.43 -29.88
CA MET A 147 -24.23 -34.74 -28.45
C MET A 147 -23.99 -36.24 -28.19
N ASN A 148 -23.28 -36.54 -27.12
CA ASN A 148 -23.20 -37.91 -26.61
C ASN A 148 -24.50 -38.31 -25.86
N TYR A 149 -24.66 -39.60 -25.55
CA TYR A 149 -25.87 -40.11 -24.89
C TYR A 149 -26.14 -39.43 -23.54
N THR A 150 -25.09 -39.20 -22.75
CA THR A 150 -25.20 -38.59 -21.42
C THR A 150 -25.69 -37.14 -21.51
N GLU A 151 -25.10 -36.36 -22.42
CA GLU A 151 -25.52 -34.98 -22.73
C GLU A 151 -26.97 -34.94 -23.23
N ALA A 152 -27.33 -35.80 -24.18
CA ALA A 152 -28.69 -35.88 -24.70
C ALA A 152 -29.72 -36.24 -23.62
N SER A 153 -29.38 -37.17 -22.73
CA SER A 153 -30.22 -37.57 -21.59
C SER A 153 -30.41 -36.42 -20.60
N MET A 154 -29.34 -35.70 -20.25
CA MET A 154 -29.40 -34.53 -19.36
C MET A 154 -30.24 -33.40 -19.96
N LEU A 155 -30.12 -33.15 -21.27
CA LEU A 155 -30.92 -32.13 -21.97
C LEU A 155 -32.40 -32.50 -21.96
N LYS A 156 -32.73 -33.78 -22.23
CA LYS A 156 -34.10 -34.29 -22.20
C LYS A 156 -34.73 -34.08 -20.81
N GLU A 157 -34.05 -34.50 -19.75
CA GLU A 157 -34.54 -34.34 -18.37
C GLU A 157 -34.74 -32.86 -18.00
N GLY A 158 -33.84 -31.98 -18.44
CA GLY A 158 -33.97 -30.53 -18.26
C GLY A 158 -35.21 -29.95 -18.95
N LEU A 159 -35.49 -30.37 -20.20
CA LEU A 159 -36.67 -29.94 -20.96
C LEU A 159 -37.98 -30.48 -20.35
N GLU A 160 -38.00 -31.72 -19.87
CA GLU A 160 -39.15 -32.31 -19.19
C GLU A 160 -39.50 -31.55 -17.89
N ASN A 161 -38.48 -31.23 -17.09
CA ASN A 161 -38.65 -30.40 -15.90
C ASN A 161 -39.14 -28.98 -16.23
N LEU A 162 -38.65 -28.37 -17.31
CA LEU A 162 -39.13 -27.07 -17.77
C LEU A 162 -40.60 -27.14 -18.19
N LEU A 163 -40.97 -28.18 -18.95
CA LEU A 163 -42.35 -28.44 -19.36
C LEU A 163 -43.27 -28.58 -18.14
N LEU A 164 -42.82 -29.28 -17.09
CA LEU A 164 -43.58 -29.42 -15.86
C LEU A 164 -43.77 -28.08 -15.13
N LYS A 165 -42.71 -27.27 -15.01
CA LYS A 165 -42.79 -25.92 -14.42
C LYS A 165 -43.74 -25.01 -15.19
N VAL A 166 -43.65 -25.02 -16.51
CA VAL A 166 -44.52 -24.23 -17.40
C VAL A 166 -45.98 -24.66 -17.26
N LYS A 167 -46.25 -25.96 -17.21
CA LYS A 167 -47.60 -26.50 -16.93
C LYS A 167 -48.13 -25.99 -15.60
N ASN A 168 -47.38 -26.17 -14.51
CA ASN A 168 -47.78 -25.75 -13.17
C ASN A 168 -48.04 -24.24 -13.08
N TYR A 169 -47.21 -23.43 -13.73
CA TYR A 169 -47.37 -21.97 -13.76
C TYR A 169 -48.68 -21.52 -14.43
N GLY A 170 -49.12 -22.24 -15.46
CA GLY A 170 -50.42 -22.00 -16.09
C GLY A 170 -51.60 -22.41 -15.22
N THR A 171 -51.49 -23.55 -14.54
CA THR A 171 -52.52 -24.03 -13.60
C THR A 171 -52.72 -23.09 -12.42
N GLU A 172 -51.63 -22.54 -11.87
CA GLU A 172 -51.65 -21.56 -10.76
C GLU A 172 -52.33 -20.23 -11.14
N ARG A 173 -52.41 -19.91 -12.45
CA ARG A 173 -53.06 -18.71 -12.99
C ARG A 173 -54.40 -18.98 -13.68
N CYS A 174 -54.97 -20.17 -13.51
CA CYS A 174 -56.24 -20.59 -14.10
C CYS A 174 -56.26 -20.60 -15.64
N TYR A 175 -55.10 -20.75 -16.30
CA TYR A 175 -55.05 -20.98 -17.75
C TYR A 175 -55.14 -22.49 -18.03
N GLY A 176 -56.07 -22.90 -18.89
CA GLY A 176 -56.26 -24.31 -19.25
C GLY A 176 -55.32 -24.72 -20.37
N TYR A 177 -54.61 -25.85 -20.24
CA TYR A 177 -53.80 -26.39 -21.35
C TYR A 177 -54.50 -27.61 -21.95
N GLU A 178 -55.19 -27.42 -23.08
CA GLU A 178 -55.89 -28.48 -23.81
C GLU A 178 -55.42 -28.52 -25.28
N ASN A 179 -55.22 -29.72 -25.83
CA ASN A 179 -54.85 -29.94 -27.24
C ASN A 179 -53.63 -29.13 -27.72
N GLY A 180 -52.64 -28.93 -26.85
CA GLY A 180 -51.40 -28.22 -27.18
C GLY A 180 -51.53 -26.70 -27.26
N LYS A 181 -52.59 -26.10 -26.70
CA LYS A 181 -52.78 -24.64 -26.63
C LYS A 181 -53.22 -24.19 -25.24
N TRP A 182 -52.75 -23.00 -24.84
CA TRP A 182 -53.20 -22.29 -23.64
C TRP A 182 -54.56 -21.62 -23.92
N LYS A 183 -55.55 -21.88 -23.07
CA LYS A 183 -56.88 -21.26 -23.02
C LYS A 183 -56.98 -20.33 -21.82
#